data_AF-A0A150J3B2-F1
#
_entry.id   AF-A0A150J3B2-F1
#
_cell.length_a   1.000
_cell.length_b   1.000
_cell.length_c   1.000
_cell.angle_alpha   90.00
_cell.angle_beta   90.00
_cell.angle_gamma   90.00
#
_symmetry.space_group_name_H-M   'P 1'
#
loop_
_entity.id
_entity.type
_entity.pdbx_description
1 polymer ?
#
loop_
_entity_poly.entity_id
_entity_poly.type
_entity_poly.pdbx_seq_one_letter_code
_entity_poly.pdbx_strand_id
1 'polypeptide(L)'
;MYHSVLALFYRIGLKSENHIAIITLLKGIFGIDTTGLERAKRETIDNQYYVDFHITKEVTFEMIMMAESFNSEIIDFIDKLKEKEMIEYRNKLVLMFNK
;
A
#
# COMPACT_ATOMS: atom_id res chain seq x y z
N MET A 1 -4.32 -3.81 -4.61
CA MET A 1 -3.24 -3.18 -3.83
C MET A 1 -3.64 -1.83 -3.26
N TYR A 2 -3.94 -0.80 -4.06
CA TYR A 2 -4.31 0.51 -3.50
C TYR A 2 -5.55 0.46 -2.58
N HIS A 3 -6.61 -0.22 -3.01
CA HIS A 3 -7.84 -0.34 -2.23
C HIS A 3 -7.68 -1.16 -0.94
N SER A 4 -6.79 -2.16 -0.89
CA SER A 4 -6.53 -2.90 0.35
C SER A 4 -5.83 -2.01 1.38
N VAL A 5 -4.90 -1.16 0.94
CA VAL A 5 -4.27 -0.17 1.83
C VAL A 5 -5.27 0.87 2.32
N LEU A 6 -6.18 1.32 1.45
CA LEU A 6 -7.26 2.20 1.87
C LEU A 6 -8.15 1.53 2.94
N ALA A 7 -8.44 0.24 2.83
CA ALA A 7 -9.20 -0.49 3.84
C ALA A 7 -8.48 -0.48 5.20
N LEU A 8 -7.16 -0.69 5.21
CA LEU A 8 -6.33 -0.55 6.41
C LEU A 8 -6.42 0.87 7.00
N PHE A 9 -6.32 1.89 6.15
CA PHE A 9 -6.39 3.28 6.61
C PHE A 9 -7.76 3.60 7.20
N TYR A 10 -8.85 3.17 6.56
CA TYR A 10 -10.19 3.34 7.10
C TYR A 10 -10.37 2.64 8.44
N ARG A 11 -9.75 1.46 8.64
CA ARG A 11 -9.81 0.73 9.91
C ARG A 11 -9.27 1.56 11.08
N ILE A 12 -8.25 2.38 10.83
CA ILE A 12 -7.67 3.27 11.84
C ILE A 12 -8.21 4.71 11.77
N GLY A 13 -9.17 5.02 10.90
CA GLY A 13 -9.77 6.35 10.77
C GLY A 13 -8.94 7.36 9.97
N LEU A 14 -8.03 6.89 9.12
CA LEU A 14 -7.20 7.69 8.22
C LEU A 14 -7.74 7.61 6.79
N LYS A 15 -7.59 8.68 6.02
CA LYS A 15 -7.80 8.69 4.57
C LYS A 15 -6.65 9.41 3.88
N SER A 16 -6.16 8.85 2.78
CA SER A 16 -5.20 9.50 1.90
C SER A 16 -5.53 9.15 0.45
N GLU A 17 -5.54 10.14 -0.42
CA GLU A 17 -5.79 9.97 -1.86
C GLU A 17 -4.49 10.10 -2.67
N ASN A 18 -3.37 10.39 -2.01
CA ASN A 18 -2.07 10.58 -2.65
C ASN A 18 -1.23 9.30 -2.51
N HIS A 19 -0.88 8.67 -3.63
CA HIS A 19 -0.08 7.45 -3.66
C HIS A 19 1.26 7.57 -2.93
N ILE A 20 1.94 8.72 -3.02
CA ILE A 20 3.21 8.95 -2.32
C ILE A 20 2.97 9.01 -0.81
N ALA A 21 1.96 9.75 -0.38
CA ALA A 21 1.60 9.83 1.04
C ALA A 21 1.25 8.45 1.60
N ILE A 22 0.51 7.63 0.84
CA ILE A 22 0.16 6.27 1.24
C ILE A 22 1.40 5.40 1.43
N ILE A 23 2.35 5.42 0.48
CA ILE A 23 3.62 4.68 0.58
C ILE A 23 4.40 5.14 1.83
N THR A 24 4.53 6.45 2.02
CA THR A 24 5.24 7.02 3.17
C THR A 24 4.59 6.62 4.50
N LEU A 25 3.26 6.63 4.59
CA LEU A 25 2.52 6.27 5.80
C LEU A 25 2.58 4.77 6.08
N LEU A 26 2.43 3.91 5.06
CA LEU A 26 2.61 2.46 5.19
C LEU A 26 3.97 2.11 5.79
N LYS A 27 5.04 2.68 5.21
CA LYS A 27 6.40 2.43 5.65
C LYS A 27 6.67 3.03 7.04
N GLY A 28 6.28 4.27 7.26
CA GLY A 28 6.62 5.02 8.48
C GLY A 28 5.80 4.65 9.71
N ILE A 29 4.53 4.29 9.55
CA ILE A 29 3.61 4.03 10.66
C ILE A 29 3.44 2.52 10.91
N PHE A 30 3.29 1.76 9.83
CA PHE A 30 2.96 0.33 9.90
C PHE A 30 4.18 -0.58 9.71
N GLY A 31 5.29 -0.05 9.17
CA GLY A 31 6.50 -0.84 8.91
C GLY A 31 6.31 -1.90 7.82
N ILE A 32 5.29 -1.76 6.98
CA ILE A 32 4.98 -2.69 5.89
C ILE A 32 5.89 -2.38 4.70
N ASP A 33 6.43 -3.42 4.05
CA ASP A 33 7.24 -3.26 2.84
C ASP A 33 6.39 -2.69 1.70
N THR A 34 6.87 -1.60 1.10
CA THR A 34 6.20 -0.87 0.02
C THR A 34 6.81 -1.14 -1.35
N THR A 35 7.85 -1.97 -1.44
CA THR A 35 8.62 -2.20 -2.67
C THR A 35 7.73 -2.66 -3.83
N GLY A 36 6.78 -3.57 -3.56
CA GLY A 36 5.80 -4.02 -4.56
C GLY A 36 4.83 -2.91 -5.00
N LEU A 37 4.39 -2.06 -4.08
CA LEU A 37 3.49 -0.94 -4.38
C LEU A 37 4.17 0.15 -5.22
N GLU A 38 5.44 0.43 -4.91
CA GLU A 38 6.27 1.37 -5.67
C GLU A 38 6.56 0.87 -7.08
N ARG A 39 6.85 -0.43 -7.24
CA ARG A 39 7.02 -1.05 -8.55
C ARG A 39 5.72 -0.99 -9.36
N ALA A 40 4.59 -1.40 -8.78
CA ALA A 40 3.29 -1.33 -9.44
C ALA A 40 2.93 0.10 -9.87
N LYS A 41 3.23 1.10 -9.05
CA LYS A 41 3.05 2.51 -9.42
C LYS A 41 3.91 2.92 -10.61
N ARG A 42 5.21 2.57 -10.63
CA ARG A 42 6.11 2.84 -11.76
C ARG A 42 5.60 2.19 -13.04
N GLU A 43 5.31 0.90 -12.99
CA GLU A 43 4.77 0.15 -14.13
C GLU A 43 3.47 0.75 -14.64
N THR A 44 2.54 1.17 -13.76
CA THR A 44 1.27 1.78 -14.19
C THR A 44 1.50 3.12 -14.89
N ILE A 45 2.44 3.93 -14.41
CA ILE A 45 2.84 5.20 -15.04
C ILE A 45 3.52 4.90 -16.38
N ASP A 46 4.53 4.04 -16.39
CA ASP A 46 5.34 3.76 -17.57
C ASP A 46 4.49 3.13 -18.70
N ASN A 47 3.61 2.18 -18.38
CA ASN A 47 2.65 1.60 -19.35
C ASN A 47 1.67 2.62 -19.93
N GLN A 48 1.40 3.72 -19.22
CA GLN A 48 0.44 4.74 -19.65
C GLN A 48 1.09 5.83 -20.52
N TYR A 49 2.40 6.06 -20.40
CA TYR A 49 3.09 7.15 -21.09
C TYR A 49 4.06 6.72 -22.21
N TYR A 50 4.42 5.43 -22.31
CA TYR A 50 5.34 4.95 -23.34
C TYR A 50 4.64 4.05 -24.37
N VAL A 51 4.85 4.36 -25.66
CA VAL A 51 4.19 3.71 -26.81
C VAL A 51 4.81 2.35 -27.16
N ASP A 52 6.00 2.04 -26.62
CA ASP A 52 6.82 0.86 -26.96
C ASP A 52 6.79 -0.25 -25.90
N PHE A 53 5.72 -0.32 -25.10
CA PHE A 53 5.59 -1.36 -24.07
C PHE A 53 5.23 -2.73 -24.67
N HIS A 54 6.13 -3.69 -24.50
CA HIS A 54 5.91 -5.10 -24.83
C HIS A 54 5.46 -5.84 -23.58
N ILE A 55 4.18 -5.71 -23.22
CA ILE A 55 3.58 -6.48 -22.11
C ILE A 55 3.57 -7.96 -22.52
N THR A 56 4.40 -8.77 -21.86
CA THR A 56 4.39 -10.22 -22.05
C THR A 56 3.44 -10.90 -21.06
N LYS A 57 3.10 -12.16 -21.36
CA LYS A 57 2.31 -13.00 -20.46
C LYS A 57 3.03 -13.18 -19.11
N GLU A 58 4.34 -13.34 -19.14
CA GLU A 58 5.18 -13.57 -17.97
C GLU A 58 5.17 -12.35 -17.05
N VAL A 59 5.37 -11.15 -17.61
CA VAL A 59 5.30 -9.88 -16.87
C VAL A 59 3.91 -9.69 -16.25
N THR A 60 2.86 -9.97 -17.01
CA THR A 60 1.47 -9.86 -16.51
C THR A 60 1.23 -10.83 -15.35
N PHE A 61 1.69 -12.08 -15.49
CA PHE A 61 1.55 -13.10 -14.45
C PHE A 61 2.30 -12.71 -13.17
N GLU A 62 3.54 -12.23 -13.29
CA GLU A 62 4.33 -11.71 -12.16
C GLU A 62 3.62 -10.55 -11.44
N MET A 63 3.02 -9.62 -12.20
CA MET A 63 2.28 -8.50 -11.62
C MET A 63 1.03 -8.95 -10.85
N ILE A 64 0.29 -9.94 -11.37
CA ILE A 64 -0.87 -10.51 -10.67
C ILE A 64 -0.43 -11.18 -9.37
N MET A 65 0.60 -12.04 -9.44
CA MET A 65 1.15 -12.73 -8.25
C MET A 65 1.60 -11.74 -7.18
N MET A 66 2.29 -10.67 -7.58
CA MET A 66 2.71 -9.60 -6.67
C MET A 66 1.50 -8.90 -6.02
N ALA A 67 0.47 -8.59 -6.81
CA ALA A 67 -0.72 -7.94 -6.31
C ALA A 67 -1.50 -8.82 -5.33
N GLU A 68 -1.60 -10.12 -5.59
CA GLU A 68 -2.26 -11.09 -4.72
C GLU A 68 -1.51 -11.28 -3.40
N SER A 69 -0.18 -11.44 -3.45
CA SER A 69 0.66 -11.56 -2.25
C SER A 69 0.48 -10.32 -1.36
N PHE A 70 0.64 -9.14 -1.94
CA PHE A 70 0.50 -7.89 -1.21
C PHE A 70 -0.90 -7.70 -0.61
N ASN A 71 -1.96 -8.00 -1.37
CA ASN A 71 -3.31 -7.90 -0.84
C ASN A 71 -3.53 -8.85 0.33
N SER A 72 -3.00 -10.08 0.24
CA SER A 72 -3.11 -11.08 1.29
C SER A 72 -2.41 -10.63 2.58
N GLU A 73 -1.22 -10.05 2.47
CA GLU A 73 -0.49 -9.47 3.61
C GLU A 73 -1.28 -8.35 4.29
N ILE A 74 -1.86 -7.44 3.51
CA ILE A 74 -2.66 -6.34 4.07
C ILE A 74 -3.94 -6.86 4.74
N ILE A 75 -4.62 -7.83 4.15
CA ILE A 75 -5.83 -8.42 4.72
C ILE A 75 -5.50 -9.14 6.04
N ASP A 76 -4.47 -9.98 6.04
CA ASP A 76 -4.00 -10.67 7.26
C ASP A 76 -3.61 -9.68 8.36
N PHE A 77 -2.97 -8.57 8.00
CA PHE A 77 -2.65 -7.50 8.93
C PHE A 77 -3.92 -6.85 9.52
N ILE A 78 -4.91 -6.52 8.69
CA ILE A 78 -6.18 -5.92 9.13
C ILE A 78 -6.92 -6.89 10.07
N ASP A 79 -6.96 -8.18 9.75
CA ASP A 79 -7.65 -9.21 10.52
C ASP A 79 -7.02 -9.42 11.90
N LYS A 80 -5.68 -9.28 11.99
CA LYS A 80 -4.94 -9.38 13.25
C LYS A 80 -5.03 -8.12 14.11
N LEU A 81 -5.49 -7.00 13.56
CA LEU A 81 -5.46 -5.69 14.21
C LEU A 81 -6.49 -5.58 15.35
N LYS A 82 -5.99 -5.44 16.58
CA LYS A 82 -6.80 -5.25 17.79
C LYS A 82 -6.95 -3.77 18.14
N GLU A 83 -7.92 -3.48 19.01
CA GLU A 83 -8.22 -2.12 19.44
C GLU A 83 -7.02 -1.39 20.06
N LYS A 84 -6.22 -2.08 20.87
CA LYS A 84 -4.99 -1.53 21.43
C LYS A 84 -4.01 -1.08 20.33
N GLU A 85 -3.77 -1.94 19.34
CA GLU A 85 -2.85 -1.65 18.22
C GLU A 85 -3.39 -0.50 17.36
N MET A 86 -4.71 -0.44 17.13
CA MET A 86 -5.34 0.68 16.43
C MET A 86 -5.06 2.02 17.13
N ILE A 87 -5.17 2.07 18.47
CA ILE A 87 -4.87 3.27 19.25
C ILE A 87 -3.39 3.63 19.15
N GLU A 88 -2.48 2.65 19.21
CA GLU A 88 -1.04 2.88 19.05
C GLU A 88 -0.70 3.48 17.68
N TYR A 89 -1.29 2.96 16.59
CA TYR A 89 -1.08 3.52 15.24
C TYR A 89 -1.66 4.93 15.09
N ARG A 90 -2.83 5.21 15.68
CA ARG A 90 -3.40 6.57 15.71
C ARG A 90 -2.49 7.55 16.46
N ASN A 91 -1.93 7.14 17.59
CA ASN A 91 -0.99 7.98 18.36
C ASN A 91 0.29 8.26 17.56
N LYS A 92 0.84 7.25 16.86
CA LYS A 92 1.98 7.45 15.95
C LYS A 92 1.68 8.46 14.84
N LEU A 93 0.47 8.41 14.27
CA LEU A 93 0.05 9.39 13.26
C LEU A 93 0.03 10.81 13.82
N VAL A 94 -0.59 11.02 14.98
CA VAL A 94 -0.64 12.35 15.63
C VAL A 94 0.78 12.87 15.89
N LEU A 95 1.68 12.03 16.40
CA LEU A 95 3.08 12.40 16.63
C LEU A 95 3.83 12.75 15.34
N MET A 96 3.52 12.09 14.22
CA MET A 96 4.14 12.36 12.92
C MET A 96 3.73 13.73 12.37
N PHE A 97 2.49 14.17 12.59
CA PHE A 97 1.97 15.45 12.10
C PHE A 97 2.18 16.64 13.04
N ASN A 98 2.52 16.39 14.31
CA ASN A 98 2.79 17.45 15.31
C ASN A 98 4.28 17.82 15.42
N LYS A 99 5.11 17.44 14.44
CA LYS A 99 6.51 17.88 14.31
C LYS A 99 6.62 19.05 13.34
#